data_AF-A0A920K629-F1
#
_entry.id   AF-A0A920K629-F1
#
_cell.length_a   1.000
_cell.length_b   1.000
_cell.length_c   1.000
_cell.angle_alpha   90.00
_cell.angle_beta   90.00
_cell.angle_gamma   90.00
#
_symmetry.space_group_name_H-M   'P 1'
#
loop_
_entity.id
_entity.type
_entity.pdbx_description
1 polymer ?
#
loop_
_entity_poly.entity_id
_entity_poly.type
_entity_poly.pdbx_seq_one_letter_code
_entity_poly.pdbx_strand_id
1 'polypeptide(L)'
;MQRNKITLGAIGEGTARRFYELFVGPLNEREYLERDKLKMLYVEKEATGQRWVEEFTEKIRSSFVAVMEGKENSVSLVRSIKVYSSRVLSFRIYKRKNLIDGAASLTLANKISLITKASSSSAGRNQPVGILVSSTSTINRVRYLIERLQESERLIVISHHDKILSQVKKIHGRISCIRVKSLNPANISEEIDNLL
;
A
#
# COMPACT_ATOMS: atom_id res chain seq x y z
N MET A 1 32.96 19.76 18.11
CA MET A 1 32.34 18.57 17.48
C MET A 1 31.19 19.02 16.61
N GLN A 2 31.30 18.85 15.29
CA GLN A 2 30.19 19.13 14.37
C GLN A 2 29.22 17.94 14.46
N ARG A 3 27.97 18.17 14.89
CA ARG A 3 26.96 17.10 14.91
C ARG A 3 26.68 16.65 13.47
N ASN A 4 26.77 15.34 13.20
CA ASN A 4 26.38 14.79 11.91
C ASN A 4 24.91 15.16 11.63
N LYS A 5 24.66 15.81 10.50
CA LYS A 5 23.32 16.21 10.08
C LYS A 5 22.57 14.98 9.57
N ILE A 6 21.58 14.52 10.33
CA ILE A 6 20.69 13.43 9.90
C ILE A 6 19.58 14.03 9.04
N THR A 7 19.37 13.43 7.86
CA THR A 7 18.23 13.73 6.99
C THR A 7 17.33 12.51 6.98
N LEU A 8 16.03 12.71 7.23
CA LEU A 8 15.07 11.63 7.26
C LEU A 8 14.48 11.40 5.86
N GLY A 9 13.98 10.20 5.61
CA GLY A 9 13.35 9.86 4.35
C GLY A 9 12.17 8.91 4.55
N ALA A 10 11.12 9.11 3.78
CA ALA A 10 9.95 8.25 3.71
C ALA A 10 9.57 8.04 2.24
N ILE A 11 9.17 6.84 1.84
CA ILE A 11 8.83 6.59 0.42
C ILE A 11 7.69 7.51 -0.03
N GLY A 12 6.63 7.57 0.78
CA GLY A 12 5.43 8.33 0.47
C GLY A 12 4.98 9.22 1.62
N GLU A 13 4.14 10.18 1.25
CA GLU A 13 3.57 11.21 2.11
C GLU A 13 2.96 10.68 3.41
N GLY A 14 2.12 9.62 3.35
CA GLY A 14 1.45 9.08 4.54
C GLY A 14 2.42 8.59 5.61
N THR A 15 3.57 8.01 5.22
CA THR A 15 4.62 7.60 6.15
C THR A 15 5.35 8.82 6.72
N ALA A 16 5.63 9.84 5.89
CA ALA A 16 6.27 11.07 6.33
C ALA A 16 5.42 11.79 7.39
N ARG A 17 4.11 11.92 7.12
CA ARG A 17 3.15 12.51 8.05
C ARG A 17 3.09 11.76 9.37
N ARG A 18 2.95 10.42 9.31
CA ARG A 18 2.87 9.61 10.53
C ARG A 18 4.15 9.66 11.35
N PHE A 19 5.31 9.71 10.70
CA PHE A 19 6.58 9.90 11.40
C PHE A 19 6.58 11.25 12.12
N TYR A 20 6.18 12.33 11.45
CA TYR A 20 6.13 13.64 12.10
C TYR A 20 5.20 13.69 13.32
N GLU A 21 3.97 13.19 13.16
CA GLU A 21 2.97 13.13 14.24
C GLU A 21 3.54 12.45 15.50
N LEU A 22 4.33 11.39 15.32
CA LEU A 22 4.90 10.61 16.42
C LEU A 22 6.10 11.29 17.11
N PHE A 23 6.90 12.06 16.38
CA PHE A 23 8.19 12.56 16.88
C PHE A 23 8.21 14.08 17.15
N VAL A 24 7.29 14.85 16.58
CA VAL A 24 7.23 16.31 16.74
C VAL A 24 5.89 16.78 17.31
N GLY A 25 4.81 16.02 17.10
CA GLY A 25 3.46 16.31 17.59
C GLY A 25 2.43 16.49 16.47
N PRO A 26 1.14 16.59 16.80
CA PRO A 26 0.08 16.82 15.80
C PRO A 26 0.27 18.19 15.14
N LEU A 27 0.35 18.20 13.80
CA LEU A 27 0.38 19.43 13.00
C LEU A 27 -1.03 19.87 12.64
N ASN A 28 -1.23 21.19 12.55
CA ASN A 28 -2.37 21.74 11.83
C ASN A 28 -2.12 21.66 10.30
N GLU A 29 -3.15 21.46 9.47
CA GLU A 29 -3.02 21.31 8.00
C GLU A 29 -2.22 22.44 7.33
N ARG A 30 -2.24 23.65 7.89
CA ARG A 30 -1.46 24.80 7.39
C ARG A 30 0.05 24.68 7.65
N GLU A 31 0.45 24.05 8.76
CA GLU A 31 1.87 23.87 9.11
C GLU A 31 2.53 22.77 8.27
N TYR A 32 1.72 21.92 7.66
CA TYR A 32 2.15 20.83 6.80
C TYR A 32 2.70 21.29 5.43
N LEU A 33 2.14 22.37 4.89
CA LEU A 33 2.53 22.92 3.58
C LEU A 33 3.87 23.66 3.61
N GLU A 34 4.41 23.98 4.80
CA GLU A 34 5.74 24.54 4.96
C GLU A 34 6.79 23.42 4.83
N ARG A 35 7.14 23.07 3.58
CA ARG A 35 8.20 22.11 3.20
C ARG A 35 9.53 22.30 3.96
N ASP A 36 9.79 23.50 4.49
CA ASP A 36 11.06 23.85 5.14
C ASP A 36 11.17 23.48 6.62
N LYS A 37 10.06 23.21 7.33
CA LYS A 37 10.12 22.74 8.72
C LYS A 37 10.47 21.24 8.81
N LEU A 38 10.11 20.49 7.77
CA LEU A 38 10.29 19.05 7.66
C LEU A 38 11.50 18.77 6.75
N LYS A 39 12.70 18.61 7.33
CA LYS A 39 13.88 18.08 6.61
C LYS A 39 13.73 16.57 6.32
N MET A 40 12.61 16.16 5.72
CA MET A 40 12.31 14.79 5.34
C MET A 40 12.10 14.69 3.83
N LEU A 41 12.77 13.72 3.21
CA LEU A 41 12.66 13.44 1.78
C LEU A 41 11.52 12.44 1.52
N TYR A 42 10.51 12.83 0.76
CA TYR A 42 9.40 11.93 0.38
C TYR A 42 8.81 12.28 -0.97
N VAL A 43 8.12 11.31 -1.59
CA VAL A 43 7.39 11.50 -2.86
C VAL A 43 5.91 11.71 -2.57
N GLU A 44 5.31 12.75 -3.14
CA GLU A 44 3.89 13.09 -2.95
C GLU A 44 2.95 12.17 -3.75
N LYS A 45 3.22 11.96 -5.04
CA LYS A 45 2.33 11.23 -5.96
C LYS A 45 2.96 9.94 -6.44
N GLU A 46 2.14 8.88 -6.52
CA GLU A 46 2.55 7.54 -6.99
C GLU A 46 3.85 7.06 -6.33
N ALA A 47 3.91 7.25 -5.00
CA ALA A 47 5.09 6.97 -4.21
C ALA A 47 5.50 5.50 -4.31
N THR A 48 6.64 5.24 -4.95
CA THR A 48 7.27 3.92 -5.02
C THR A 48 8.73 4.01 -4.57
N GLY A 49 9.28 2.89 -4.12
CA GLY A 49 10.69 2.83 -3.72
C GLY A 49 11.64 3.18 -4.87
N GLN A 50 11.29 2.85 -6.12
CA GLN A 50 12.09 3.21 -7.29
C GLN A 50 12.06 4.72 -7.54
N ARG A 51 10.87 5.32 -7.59
CA ARG A 51 10.70 6.76 -7.81
C ARG A 51 11.41 7.59 -6.73
N TRP A 52 11.35 7.15 -5.48
CA TRP A 52 12.07 7.79 -4.38
C TRP A 52 13.59 7.76 -4.59
N VAL A 53 14.15 6.63 -5.06
CA VAL A 53 15.59 6.53 -5.36
C VAL A 53 15.99 7.46 -6.50
N GLU A 54 15.21 7.47 -7.58
CA GLU A 54 15.45 8.34 -8.75
C GLU A 54 15.45 9.81 -8.33
N GLU A 55 14.44 10.25 -7.59
CA GLU A 55 14.24 11.65 -7.15
C GLU A 55 15.34 12.14 -6.19
N PHE A 56 15.86 11.27 -5.31
CA PHE A 56 16.83 11.66 -4.28
C PHE A 56 18.26 11.12 -4.53
N THR A 57 18.59 10.78 -5.78
CA THR A 57 19.88 10.20 -6.19
C THR A 57 21.09 10.96 -5.63
N GLU A 58 21.12 12.29 -5.73
CA GLU A 58 22.25 13.10 -5.27
C GLU A 58 22.43 13.05 -3.75
N LYS A 59 21.33 12.96 -2.99
CA LYS A 59 21.38 12.78 -1.54
C LYS A 59 21.88 11.38 -1.17
N ILE A 60 21.47 10.36 -1.93
CA ILE A 60 21.92 8.99 -1.74
C ILE A 60 23.44 8.87 -1.97
N ARG A 61 23.95 9.44 -3.07
CA ARG A 61 25.39 9.42 -3.43
C ARG A 61 26.28 10.05 -2.37
N SER A 62 25.82 11.15 -1.77
CA SER A 62 26.59 11.93 -0.80
C SER A 62 26.45 11.45 0.66
N SER A 63 25.58 10.48 0.94
CA SER A 63 25.18 10.12 2.30
C SER A 63 25.44 8.66 2.66
N PHE A 64 25.48 8.38 3.97
CA PHE A 64 25.34 7.02 4.48
C PHE A 64 23.85 6.78 4.66
N VAL A 65 23.31 5.74 4.03
CA VAL A 65 21.87 5.50 3.99
C VAL A 65 21.53 4.32 4.89
N ALA A 66 20.78 4.59 5.96
CA ALA A 66 20.17 3.56 6.78
C ALA A 66 18.71 3.36 6.36
N VAL A 67 18.35 2.14 5.98
CA VAL A 67 17.00 1.76 5.54
C VAL A 67 16.34 0.95 6.66
N MET A 68 15.19 1.41 7.15
CA MET A 68 14.36 0.69 8.12
C MET A 68 13.16 0.10 7.40
N GLU A 69 13.04 -1.23 7.39
CA GLU A 69 12.01 -1.92 6.60
C GLU A 69 11.37 -3.11 7.32
N GLY A 70 10.21 -3.55 6.82
CA GLY A 70 9.57 -4.80 7.24
C GLY A 70 10.22 -6.01 6.57
N LYS A 71 10.26 -7.16 7.26
CA LYS A 71 10.86 -8.41 6.75
C LYS A 71 10.29 -8.85 5.40
N GLU A 72 9.01 -8.59 5.13
CA GLU A 72 8.31 -8.97 3.89
C GLU A 72 8.35 -7.90 2.79
N ASN A 73 9.02 -6.76 3.01
CA ASN A 73 9.20 -5.79 1.93
C ASN A 73 10.15 -6.36 0.88
N SER A 74 9.94 -5.98 -0.39
CA SER A 74 10.85 -6.43 -1.44
C SER A 74 12.22 -5.80 -1.25
N VAL A 75 13.27 -6.61 -1.38
CA VAL A 75 14.69 -6.18 -1.33
C VAL A 75 15.03 -5.19 -2.46
N SER A 76 14.08 -4.86 -3.33
CA SER A 76 14.24 -3.95 -4.46
C SER A 76 14.70 -2.56 -4.02
N LEU A 77 14.18 -2.00 -2.92
CA LEU A 77 14.58 -0.65 -2.49
C LEU A 77 16.06 -0.58 -2.12
N VAL A 78 16.52 -1.46 -1.23
CA VAL A 78 17.94 -1.51 -0.81
C VAL A 78 18.84 -1.77 -2.00
N ARG A 79 18.44 -2.66 -2.92
CA ARG A 79 19.19 -2.92 -4.16
C ARG A 79 19.26 -1.68 -5.04
N SER A 80 18.15 -0.97 -5.25
CA SER A 80 18.11 0.26 -6.04
C SER A 80 18.98 1.36 -5.43
N ILE A 81 18.99 1.53 -4.11
CA ILE A 81 19.87 2.49 -3.43
C ILE A 81 21.35 2.10 -3.63
N LYS A 82 21.67 0.81 -3.54
CA LYS A 82 23.04 0.28 -3.71
C LYS A 82 23.63 0.48 -5.10
N VAL A 83 22.80 0.76 -6.11
CA VAL A 83 23.27 1.18 -7.45
C VAL A 83 24.01 2.53 -7.38
N TYR A 84 23.60 3.42 -6.46
CA TYR A 84 24.11 4.79 -6.37
C TYR A 84 25.03 5.04 -5.17
N SER A 85 25.04 4.16 -4.17
CA SER A 85 25.90 4.30 -2.98
C SER A 85 26.29 2.93 -2.42
N SER A 86 27.58 2.76 -2.09
CA SER A 86 28.08 1.57 -1.38
C SER A 86 27.81 1.62 0.13
N ARG A 87 27.43 2.79 0.66
CA ARG A 87 27.25 3.07 2.09
C ARG A 87 25.80 2.88 2.53
N VAL A 88 25.29 1.66 2.37
CA VAL A 88 23.88 1.34 2.66
C VAL A 88 23.77 0.25 3.71
N LEU A 89 23.07 0.55 4.80
CA LEU A 89 22.72 -0.38 5.87
C LEU A 89 21.21 -0.60 5.88
N SER A 90 20.76 -1.85 6.04
CA SER A 90 19.33 -2.18 6.16
C SER A 90 19.05 -2.85 7.50
N PHE A 91 17.97 -2.41 8.15
CA PHE A 91 17.47 -2.92 9.41
C PHE A 91 16.03 -3.41 9.22
N ARG A 92 15.78 -4.68 9.58
CA ARG A 92 14.44 -5.25 9.62
C ARG A 92 13.83 -5.03 10.99
N ILE A 93 12.90 -4.08 11.09
CA ILE A 93 12.37 -3.62 12.38
C ILE A 93 11.01 -4.21 12.73
N TYR A 94 10.32 -4.84 11.78
CA TYR A 94 9.08 -5.58 12.06
C TYR A 94 8.86 -6.73 11.07
N LYS A 95 7.94 -7.63 11.43
CA LYS A 95 7.46 -8.74 10.59
C LYS A 95 5.93 -8.70 10.55
N ARG A 96 5.33 -8.81 9.37
CA ARG A 96 3.87 -8.88 9.22
C ARG A 96 3.36 -10.28 9.55
N LYS A 97 2.68 -10.43 10.71
CA LYS A 97 1.98 -11.67 11.05
C LYS A 97 0.83 -11.94 10.08
N ASN A 98 0.58 -13.20 9.76
CA ASN A 98 -0.65 -13.58 9.07
C ASN A 98 -1.76 -13.76 10.10
N LEU A 99 -2.88 -13.06 9.91
CA LEU A 99 -4.03 -13.10 10.81
C LEU A 99 -5.22 -13.83 10.19
N ILE A 100 -5.18 -14.11 8.88
CA ILE A 100 -6.25 -14.78 8.16
C ILE A 100 -5.73 -16.14 7.68
N ASP A 101 -6.35 -17.20 8.18
CA ASP A 101 -6.18 -18.57 7.69
C ASP A 101 -7.34 -18.96 6.76
N GLY A 102 -7.36 -20.22 6.31
CA GLY A 102 -8.41 -20.73 5.43
C GLY A 102 -9.82 -20.72 6.07
N ALA A 103 -9.91 -21.03 7.36
CA ALA A 103 -11.19 -21.05 8.08
C ALA A 103 -11.76 -19.64 8.27
N ALA A 104 -10.92 -18.68 8.63
CA ALA A 104 -11.28 -17.27 8.72
C ALA A 104 -11.69 -16.71 7.34
N SER A 105 -10.99 -17.11 6.27
CA SER A 105 -11.34 -16.73 4.89
C SER A 105 -12.71 -17.27 4.48
N LEU A 106 -13.00 -18.54 4.77
CA LEU A 106 -14.30 -19.15 4.49
C LEU A 106 -15.42 -18.46 5.26
N THR A 107 -15.19 -18.20 6.55
CA THR A 107 -16.14 -17.51 7.42
C THR A 107 -16.46 -16.11 6.88
N LEU A 108 -15.43 -15.39 6.40
CA LEU A 108 -15.61 -14.07 5.80
C LEU A 108 -16.38 -14.14 4.47
N ALA A 109 -16.05 -15.08 3.59
CA ALA A 109 -16.78 -15.28 2.34
C ALA A 109 -18.27 -15.54 2.59
N ASN A 110 -18.59 -16.45 3.52
CA ASN A 110 -19.97 -16.77 3.88
C ASN A 110 -20.72 -15.56 4.45
N LYS A 111 -20.07 -14.75 5.29
CA LYS A 111 -20.67 -13.50 5.81
C LYS A 111 -20.98 -12.51 4.68
N ILE A 112 -20.07 -12.35 3.73
CA ILE A 112 -20.28 -11.48 2.56
C ILE A 112 -21.48 -11.96 1.75
N SER A 113 -21.53 -13.26 1.41
CA SER A 113 -22.65 -13.83 0.65
C SER A 113 -23.99 -13.76 1.38
N LEU A 114 -23.99 -13.81 2.72
CA LEU A 114 -25.21 -13.58 3.50
C LEU A 114 -25.69 -12.14 3.39
N ILE A 115 -24.78 -11.16 3.46
CA ILE A 115 -25.11 -9.74 3.34
C ILE A 115 -25.64 -9.41 1.94
N THR A 116 -25.00 -9.93 0.89
CA THR A 116 -25.45 -9.70 -0.50
C THR A 116 -26.85 -10.29 -0.74
N LYS A 117 -27.11 -11.50 -0.23
CA LYS A 117 -28.44 -12.14 -0.32
C LYS A 117 -29.52 -11.50 0.53
N ALA A 118 -29.17 -10.99 1.71
CA ALA A 118 -30.11 -10.35 2.63
C ALA A 118 -30.59 -8.98 2.14
N SER A 119 -29.99 -8.43 1.09
CA SER A 119 -30.44 -7.18 0.48
C SER A 119 -31.88 -7.32 -0.05
N SER A 120 -32.78 -6.52 0.52
CA SER A 120 -34.21 -6.50 0.23
C SER A 120 -34.58 -5.78 -1.06
N SER A 121 -33.65 -5.00 -1.63
CA SER A 121 -33.82 -4.34 -2.92
C SER A 121 -33.27 -5.19 -4.05
N SER A 122 -33.97 -5.22 -5.20
CA SER A 122 -33.48 -5.88 -6.42
C SER A 122 -32.15 -5.30 -6.91
N ALA A 123 -31.90 -4.02 -6.65
CA ALA A 123 -30.66 -3.33 -6.99
C ALA A 123 -29.47 -3.82 -6.15
N GLY A 124 -29.65 -4.04 -4.84
CA GLY A 124 -28.57 -4.47 -3.96
C GLY A 124 -28.16 -5.94 -4.10
N ARG A 125 -29.03 -6.81 -4.65
CA ARG A 125 -28.72 -8.24 -4.89
C ARG A 125 -27.73 -8.49 -6.03
N ASN A 126 -27.60 -7.54 -6.95
CA ASN A 126 -26.71 -7.65 -8.12
C ASN A 126 -25.49 -6.74 -8.05
N GLN A 127 -25.26 -6.06 -6.91
CA GLN A 127 -24.09 -5.20 -6.75
C GLN A 127 -22.81 -6.03 -6.68
N PRO A 128 -21.72 -5.57 -7.33
CA PRO A 128 -20.44 -6.24 -7.23
C PRO A 128 -19.89 -6.20 -5.80
N VAL A 129 -19.20 -7.27 -5.41
CA VAL A 129 -18.40 -7.27 -4.19
C VAL A 129 -17.03 -6.69 -4.52
N GLY A 130 -16.69 -5.56 -3.91
CA GLY A 130 -15.37 -4.92 -4.04
C GLY A 130 -14.39 -5.42 -2.98
N ILE A 131 -13.21 -5.90 -3.38
CA ILE A 131 -12.08 -6.19 -2.48
C ILE A 131 -10.91 -5.26 -2.79
N LEU A 132 -10.53 -4.42 -1.84
CA LEU A 132 -9.32 -3.59 -1.92
C LEU A 132 -8.09 -4.38 -1.46
N VAL A 133 -7.11 -4.58 -2.35
CA VAL A 133 -5.83 -5.23 -2.04
C VAL A 133 -4.71 -4.21 -2.13
N SER A 134 -4.11 -3.88 -0.99
CA SER A 134 -3.08 -2.83 -0.87
C SER A 134 -1.64 -3.35 -0.99
N SER A 135 -1.39 -4.66 -1.07
CA SER A 135 -0.02 -5.18 -1.10
C SER A 135 0.04 -6.58 -1.70
N THR A 136 1.12 -6.86 -2.44
CA THR A 136 1.40 -8.18 -3.04
C THR A 136 1.51 -9.29 -1.99
N SER A 137 2.05 -8.98 -0.80
CA SER A 137 2.15 -9.97 0.30
C SER A 137 0.79 -10.41 0.86
N THR A 138 -0.29 -9.69 0.54
CA THR A 138 -1.65 -10.01 0.96
C THR A 138 -2.31 -10.98 0.00
N ILE A 139 -1.89 -11.04 -1.26
CA ILE A 139 -2.56 -11.78 -2.34
C ILE A 139 -2.70 -13.27 -2.01
N ASN A 140 -1.60 -13.92 -1.61
CA ASN A 140 -1.67 -15.34 -1.23
C ASN A 140 -2.57 -15.58 0.00
N ARG A 141 -2.73 -14.59 0.88
CA ARG A 141 -3.55 -14.69 2.09
C ARG A 141 -5.04 -14.60 1.76
N VAL A 142 -5.39 -13.75 0.80
CA VAL A 142 -6.79 -13.58 0.35
C VAL A 142 -7.13 -14.44 -0.86
N ARG A 143 -6.23 -15.31 -1.33
CA ARG A 143 -6.46 -16.16 -2.50
C ARG A 143 -7.74 -16.98 -2.36
N TYR A 144 -7.87 -17.69 -1.25
CA TYR A 144 -9.04 -18.53 -0.99
C TYR A 144 -10.33 -17.71 -0.93
N LEU A 145 -10.29 -16.53 -0.30
CA LEU A 145 -11.42 -15.61 -0.25
C LEU A 145 -11.83 -15.15 -1.66
N ILE A 146 -10.86 -14.78 -2.49
CA ILE A 146 -11.07 -14.35 -3.87
C ILE A 146 -11.69 -15.49 -4.71
N GLU A 147 -11.14 -16.70 -4.62
CA GLU A 147 -11.67 -17.87 -5.33
C GLU A 147 -13.13 -18.15 -4.93
N ARG A 148 -13.43 -18.16 -3.62
CA ARG A 148 -14.80 -18.39 -3.12
C ARG A 148 -15.80 -17.33 -3.52
N LEU A 149 -15.42 -16.06 -3.46
CA LEU A 149 -16.32 -14.98 -3.86
C LEU A 149 -16.51 -14.92 -5.37
N GLN A 150 -15.49 -15.29 -6.16
CA GLN A 150 -15.60 -15.37 -7.61
C GLN A 150 -16.57 -16.47 -8.08
N GLU A 151 -16.72 -17.55 -7.29
CA GLU A 151 -17.69 -18.62 -7.55
C GLU A 151 -19.16 -18.19 -7.31
N SER A 152 -19.37 -17.21 -6.42
CA SER A 152 -20.70 -16.92 -5.86
C SER A 152 -21.20 -15.50 -6.08
N GLU A 153 -20.30 -14.56 -6.37
CA GLU A 153 -20.58 -13.11 -6.43
C GLU A 153 -19.90 -12.47 -7.66
N ARG A 154 -20.39 -11.30 -8.07
CA ARG A 154 -19.71 -10.47 -9.09
C ARG A 154 -18.52 -9.75 -8.44
N LEU A 155 -17.38 -10.43 -8.30
CA LEU A 155 -16.19 -9.89 -7.63
C LEU A 155 -15.43 -8.85 -8.48
N ILE A 156 -15.03 -7.76 -7.85
CA ILE A 156 -14.11 -6.75 -8.38
C ILE A 156 -12.95 -6.57 -7.40
N VAL A 157 -11.71 -6.67 -7.88
CA VAL A 157 -10.51 -6.39 -7.07
C VAL A 157 -9.95 -5.01 -7.39
N ILE A 158 -9.81 -4.18 -6.36
CA ILE A 158 -9.33 -2.81 -6.45
C ILE A 158 -7.90 -2.76 -5.90
N SER A 159 -6.98 -2.09 -6.59
CA SER A 159 -5.62 -1.86 -6.08
C SER A 159 -5.00 -0.61 -6.67
N HIS A 160 -3.90 -0.12 -6.08
CA HIS A 160 -3.19 1.07 -6.56
C HIS A 160 -2.00 0.74 -7.46
N HIS A 161 -1.68 -0.54 -7.69
CA HIS A 161 -0.44 -0.94 -8.37
C HIS A 161 -0.64 -2.14 -9.30
N ASP A 162 -0.18 -2.04 -10.55
CA ASP A 162 -0.36 -3.07 -11.59
C ASP A 162 0.26 -4.43 -11.22
N LYS A 163 1.41 -4.41 -10.54
CA LYS A 163 2.02 -5.61 -9.96
C LYS A 163 1.07 -6.40 -9.04
N ILE A 164 0.20 -5.74 -8.28
CA ILE A 164 -0.80 -6.42 -7.44
C ILE A 164 -1.88 -7.02 -8.32
N LEU A 165 -2.44 -6.23 -9.24
CA LEU A 165 -3.52 -6.68 -10.13
C LEU A 165 -3.09 -7.84 -11.04
N SER A 166 -1.86 -7.80 -11.57
CA SER A 166 -1.31 -8.90 -12.37
C SER A 166 -1.13 -10.19 -11.57
N GLN A 167 -0.81 -10.11 -10.29
CA GLN A 167 -0.76 -11.28 -9.41
C GLN A 167 -2.16 -11.79 -9.04
N VAL A 168 -3.16 -10.91 -8.90
CA VAL A 168 -4.56 -11.29 -8.69
C VAL A 168 -5.12 -12.01 -9.90
N LYS A 169 -4.88 -11.51 -11.12
CA LYS A 169 -5.31 -12.17 -12.37
C LYS A 169 -4.71 -13.57 -12.56
N LYS A 170 -3.57 -13.87 -11.92
CA LYS A 170 -2.99 -15.23 -11.90
C LYS A 170 -3.75 -16.20 -11.01
N ILE A 171 -4.53 -15.71 -10.05
CA ILE A 171 -5.41 -16.57 -9.23
C ILE A 171 -6.57 -17.04 -10.10
N HIS A 172 -7.24 -16.09 -10.77
CA HIS A 172 -8.34 -16.41 -11.66
C HIS A 172 -8.42 -15.36 -12.80
N GLY A 173 -8.16 -15.79 -14.03
CA GLY A 173 -7.91 -14.91 -15.18
C GLY A 173 -9.06 -13.98 -15.56
N ARG A 174 -10.29 -14.27 -15.11
CA ARG A 174 -11.50 -13.49 -15.41
C ARG A 174 -11.91 -12.51 -14.30
N ILE A 175 -11.13 -12.37 -13.22
CA ILE A 175 -11.46 -11.41 -12.15
C ILE A 175 -11.39 -9.98 -12.71
N SER A 176 -12.46 -9.22 -12.50
CA SER A 176 -12.49 -7.78 -12.80
C SER A 176 -11.54 -7.04 -11.86
N CYS A 177 -10.65 -6.22 -12.42
CA CYS A 177 -9.60 -5.53 -11.67
C CYS A 177 -9.61 -4.03 -11.98
N ILE A 178 -9.51 -3.20 -10.96
CA ILE A 178 -9.49 -1.74 -11.09
C ILE A 178 -8.22 -1.19 -10.47
N ARG A 179 -7.57 -0.29 -11.20
CA ARG A 179 -6.41 0.46 -10.71
C ARG A 179 -6.85 1.84 -10.24
N VAL A 180 -6.78 2.09 -8.94
CA VAL A 180 -6.92 3.44 -8.38
C VAL A 180 -5.58 4.19 -8.45
N LYS A 181 -5.62 5.52 -8.57
CA LYS A 181 -4.40 6.35 -8.62
C LYS A 181 -3.58 6.29 -7.33
N SER A 182 -4.25 6.18 -6.19
CA SER A 182 -3.62 6.06 -4.87
C SER A 182 -4.58 5.38 -3.89
N LEU A 183 -4.07 4.99 -2.72
CA LEU A 183 -4.90 4.49 -1.62
C LEU A 183 -5.56 5.62 -0.79
N ASN A 184 -5.59 6.85 -1.30
CA ASN A 184 -6.34 7.95 -0.69
C ASN A 184 -7.85 7.63 -0.74
N PRO A 185 -8.58 7.76 0.38
CA PRO A 185 -10.03 7.53 0.40
C PRO A 185 -10.82 8.25 -0.68
N ALA A 186 -10.46 9.49 -1.04
CA ALA A 186 -11.13 10.25 -2.10
C ALA A 186 -10.97 9.58 -3.47
N ASN A 187 -9.76 9.15 -3.82
CA ASN A 187 -9.49 8.44 -5.07
C ASN A 187 -10.15 7.05 -5.10
N ILE A 188 -10.30 6.40 -3.94
CA ILE A 188 -11.00 5.12 -3.83
C ILE A 188 -12.51 5.34 -4.01
N SER A 189 -13.08 6.38 -3.39
CA SER A 189 -14.50 6.72 -3.52
C SER A 189 -14.86 7.04 -4.96
N GLU A 190 -14.09 7.93 -5.61
CA GLU A 190 -14.30 8.32 -7.01
C GLU A 190 -14.41 7.08 -7.92
N GLU A 191 -13.52 6.10 -7.75
CA GLU A 191 -13.56 4.89 -8.57
C GLU A 191 -14.62 3.88 -8.14
N ILE A 192 -15.07 3.88 -6.89
CA ILE A 192 -16.21 3.07 -6.46
C ILE A 192 -17.51 3.66 -7.00
N ASP A 193 -17.67 4.97 -6.97
CA ASP A 193 -18.84 5.69 -7.47
C ASP A 193 -19.00 5.49 -8.98
N ASN A 194 -17.89 5.41 -9.73
CA ASN A 194 -17.91 5.08 -11.16
C ASN A 194 -18.35 3.63 -11.47
N LEU A 195 -18.48 2.75 -10.47
CA LEU A 195 -18.89 1.34 -10.65
C LEU A 195 -20.35 1.06 -10.33
N LEU A 196 -21.03 2.01 -9.67
CA LEU A 196 -22.42 1.92 -9.22
C LEU A 196 -23.34 2.63 -10.22
#